data_AF-A0A2B7WYT6-F1
#
_entry.id   AF-A0A2B7WYT6-F1
#
_cell.length_a   1.000
_cell.length_b   1.000
_cell.length_c   1.000
_cell.angle_alpha   90.00
_cell.angle_beta   90.00
_cell.angle_gamma   90.00
#
_symmetry.space_group_name_H-M   'P 1'
#
loop_
_entity.id
_entity.type
_entity.pdbx_description
1 polymer ?
#
loop_
_entity_poly.entity_id
_entity_poly.type
_entity_poly.pdbx_seq_one_letter_code
_entity_poly.pdbx_strand_id
1 'polypeptide(L)'
;MSDSASEKQPSGPPPSYSDASAGTGAGSGRAPPTLPRPPALALPTLIDLRSKRVILASSSPRRRQILSYLGLPNVEIIPSSFAEDLPKTNTSPLEYCLETAVMKAQAVYRQEIDNEEKGEPALILAADTIVVDPTASGGAQILEKPRSEAQHIAMLKSLRDAGDHTVYTAMAVMVPLKSARDPGYALETTVEASIVRFDPTITDELILAYVRTREGVDKAGGYGMQGIGSILVERIEGSYDNVIGLPLRATLKLIEKAVAAADDEEMLGGEAEEMGQEEESE
;
A
#
# COMPACT_ATOMS: atom_id res chain seq x y z
N MET A 1 40.74 8.15 36.03
CA MET A 1 39.87 6.97 35.98
C MET A 1 38.60 7.39 36.69
N SER A 2 37.45 7.61 36.08
CA SER A 2 36.79 7.01 34.91
C SER A 2 35.66 7.98 34.53
N ASP A 3 35.43 8.21 33.24
CA ASP A 3 34.23 8.94 32.80
C ASP A 3 33.54 8.17 31.67
N SER A 4 32.29 7.79 31.93
CA SER A 4 31.43 7.00 31.06
C SER A 4 30.49 7.93 30.30
N ALA A 5 30.66 8.05 28.99
CA ALA A 5 29.73 8.77 28.13
C ALA A 5 28.75 7.78 27.48
N SER A 6 27.49 7.86 27.91
CA SER A 6 26.34 7.19 27.31
C SER A 6 26.04 7.78 25.92
N GLU A 7 26.05 6.92 24.92
CA GLU A 7 25.73 7.26 23.53
C GLU A 7 24.21 7.28 23.36
N LYS A 8 23.63 8.47 23.18
CA LYS A 8 22.19 8.66 22.93
C LYS A 8 21.86 8.29 21.48
N GLN A 9 20.99 7.30 21.29
CA GLN A 9 20.35 7.04 19.99
C GLN A 9 19.43 8.22 19.62
N PRO A 10 19.47 8.73 18.36
CA PRO A 10 18.59 9.80 17.95
C PRO A 10 17.20 9.24 17.58
N SER A 11 16.20 9.55 18.41
CA SER A 11 14.78 9.41 18.11
C SER A 11 14.30 10.65 17.33
N GLY A 12 14.16 10.53 16.01
CA GLY A 12 13.58 11.58 15.18
C GLY A 12 13.13 11.04 13.83
N PRO A 13 12.09 11.63 13.21
CA PRO A 13 11.69 11.28 11.86
C PRO A 13 12.82 11.65 10.88
N PRO A 14 13.02 10.88 9.80
CA PRO A 14 14.09 11.12 8.85
C PRO A 14 13.89 12.49 8.15
N PRO A 15 14.95 13.29 7.96
CA PRO A 15 14.84 14.60 7.34
C PRO A 15 14.47 14.50 5.85
N SER A 16 13.54 15.36 5.39
CA SER A 16 13.22 15.52 3.98
C SER A 16 14.22 16.45 3.29
N TYR A 17 14.93 15.94 2.28
CA TYR A 17 15.79 16.74 1.41
C TYR A 17 14.94 17.36 0.28
N SER A 18 14.56 18.63 0.42
CA SER A 18 14.00 19.42 -0.68
C SER A 18 14.71 20.77 -0.74
N ASP A 19 15.67 20.89 -1.65
CA ASP A 19 16.02 22.13 -2.36
C ASP A 19 17.11 21.82 -3.40
N ALA A 20 16.69 21.67 -4.66
CA ALA A 20 17.44 21.98 -5.89
C ALA A 20 16.92 21.16 -7.09
N SER A 21 16.04 21.76 -7.89
CA SER A 21 16.13 21.72 -9.37
C SER A 21 15.04 22.58 -9.98
N ALA A 22 15.29 23.89 -9.97
CA ALA A 22 14.62 24.81 -10.87
C ALA A 22 15.34 24.79 -12.23
N GLY A 23 14.58 24.60 -13.30
CA GLY A 23 14.90 25.06 -14.66
C GLY A 23 15.41 23.98 -15.63
N THR A 24 14.64 23.71 -16.70
CA THR A 24 14.93 24.19 -18.07
C THR A 24 13.84 23.77 -19.08
N GLY A 25 13.36 24.72 -19.88
CA GLY A 25 13.12 24.54 -21.32
C GLY A 25 11.80 23.91 -21.80
N ALA A 26 10.80 24.74 -22.07
CA ALA A 26 9.61 24.36 -22.84
C ALA A 26 9.94 24.24 -24.34
N GLY A 27 9.71 23.06 -24.92
CA GLY A 27 9.67 22.83 -26.36
C GLY A 27 8.28 22.34 -26.77
N SER A 28 7.60 23.09 -27.64
CA SER A 28 6.28 22.76 -28.18
C SER A 28 6.38 21.62 -29.20
N GLY A 29 6.47 20.38 -28.71
CA GLY A 29 6.30 19.16 -29.51
C GLY A 29 4.83 18.75 -29.51
N ARG A 30 4.22 18.60 -30.68
CA ARG A 30 2.88 18.02 -30.84
C ARG A 30 2.93 16.59 -30.27
N ALA A 31 2.20 16.34 -29.18
CA ALA A 31 2.21 15.04 -28.52
C ALA A 31 1.81 13.94 -29.52
N PRO A 32 2.52 12.79 -29.54
CA PRO A 32 2.18 11.68 -30.41
C PRO A 32 0.74 11.22 -30.11
N PRO A 33 -0.01 10.73 -31.12
CA PRO A 33 -1.37 10.25 -30.91
C PRO A 33 -1.34 9.10 -29.90
N THR A 34 -1.94 9.31 -28.73
CA THR A 34 -2.10 8.28 -27.72
C THR A 34 -3.13 7.27 -28.22
N LEU A 35 -2.81 5.98 -28.17
CA LEU A 35 -3.80 4.93 -28.42
C LEU A 35 -5.01 5.15 -27.49
N PRO A 36 -6.24 4.99 -28.00
CA PRO A 36 -7.43 5.12 -27.17
C PRO A 36 -7.36 4.11 -26.03
N ARG A 37 -7.62 4.57 -24.80
CA ARG A 37 -7.67 3.67 -23.65
C ARG A 37 -8.80 2.64 -23.88
N PRO A 38 -8.58 1.37 -23.55
CA PRO A 38 -9.66 0.38 -23.58
C PRO A 38 -10.80 0.82 -22.64
N PRO A 39 -12.04 0.40 -22.91
CA PRO A 39 -13.17 0.68 -22.03
C PRO A 39 -12.91 0.10 -20.63
N ALA A 40 -13.38 0.79 -19.61
CA ALA A 40 -13.28 0.32 -18.23
C ALA A 40 -14.12 -0.95 -18.01
N LEU A 41 -13.65 -1.81 -17.10
CA LEU A 41 -14.35 -3.03 -16.72
C LEU A 41 -15.74 -2.71 -16.15
N ALA A 42 -16.80 -3.27 -16.74
CA ALA A 42 -18.19 -2.93 -16.45
C ALA A 42 -18.84 -3.91 -15.44
N LEU A 43 -18.20 -4.10 -14.28
CA LEU A 43 -18.80 -4.87 -13.18
C LEU A 43 -19.80 -4.00 -12.40
N PRO A 44 -20.93 -4.55 -11.90
CA PRO A 44 -21.93 -3.79 -11.15
C PRO A 44 -21.33 -2.97 -10.00
N THR A 45 -20.50 -3.58 -9.16
CA THR A 45 -19.83 -2.92 -8.03
C THR A 45 -18.97 -1.74 -8.48
N LEU A 46 -18.20 -1.89 -9.57
CA LEU A 46 -17.38 -0.81 -10.10
C LEU A 46 -18.23 0.29 -10.74
N ILE A 47 -19.34 -0.05 -11.40
CA ILE A 47 -20.26 0.91 -11.99
C ILE A 47 -20.87 1.80 -10.90
N ASP A 48 -21.36 1.19 -9.82
CA ASP A 48 -21.91 1.90 -8.67
C ASP A 48 -20.88 2.82 -8.01
N LEU A 49 -19.65 2.33 -7.79
CA LEU A 49 -18.58 3.13 -7.19
C LEU A 49 -18.11 4.31 -8.06
N ARG A 50 -18.41 4.37 -9.36
CA ARG A 50 -17.97 5.47 -10.24
C ARG A 50 -18.59 6.82 -9.88
N SER A 51 -19.81 6.83 -9.34
CA SER A 51 -20.51 8.04 -8.90
C SER A 51 -20.29 8.34 -7.42
N LYS A 52 -19.53 7.50 -6.70
CA LYS A 52 -19.32 7.61 -5.26
C LYS A 52 -17.91 8.14 -4.93
N ARG A 53 -17.75 8.62 -3.69
CA ARG A 53 -16.48 9.07 -3.14
C ARG A 53 -15.63 7.85 -2.75
N VAL A 54 -14.53 7.62 -3.45
CA VAL A 54 -13.58 6.53 -3.17
C VAL A 54 -12.27 7.12 -2.71
N ILE A 55 -11.72 6.62 -1.60
CA ILE A 55 -10.45 7.08 -1.03
C ILE A 55 -9.39 5.99 -1.17
N LEU A 56 -8.22 6.35 -1.68
CA LEU A 56 -6.98 5.59 -1.50
C LEU A 56 -6.18 6.22 -0.36
N ALA A 57 -6.09 5.49 0.76
CA ALA A 57 -5.39 5.83 1.99
C ALA A 57 -3.85 5.71 1.86
N SER A 58 -3.27 6.21 0.76
CA SER A 58 -1.84 6.03 0.46
C SER A 58 -1.27 7.17 -0.37
N SER A 59 -0.09 7.65 -0.01
CA SER A 59 0.69 8.61 -0.81
C SER A 59 1.43 7.97 -1.99
N SER A 60 1.40 6.64 -2.15
CA SER A 60 2.19 5.94 -3.17
C SER A 60 1.65 6.22 -4.58
N PRO A 61 2.43 6.88 -5.46
CA PRO A 61 2.00 7.13 -6.84
C PRO A 61 1.81 5.82 -7.63
N ARG A 62 2.55 4.77 -7.26
CA ARG A 62 2.47 3.45 -7.90
C ARG A 62 1.13 2.77 -7.62
N ARG A 63 0.67 2.83 -6.37
CA ARG A 63 -0.64 2.28 -5.98
C ARG A 63 -1.78 3.01 -6.66
N ARG A 64 -1.71 4.34 -6.71
CA ARG A 64 -2.66 5.17 -7.47
C ARG A 64 -2.71 4.77 -8.95
N GLN A 65 -1.53 4.58 -9.56
CA GLN A 65 -1.45 4.16 -10.96
C GLN A 65 -2.11 2.79 -11.18
N ILE A 66 -1.80 1.79 -10.35
CA ILE A 66 -2.39 0.45 -10.48
C ILE A 66 -3.90 0.51 -10.28
N LEU A 67 -4.38 1.19 -9.24
CA LEU A 67 -5.80 1.30 -8.93
C LEU A 67 -6.58 1.98 -10.07
N SER A 68 -5.96 2.90 -10.82
CA SER A 68 -6.58 3.57 -11.95
C SER A 68 -7.05 2.62 -13.05
N TYR A 69 -6.48 1.40 -13.13
CA TYR A 69 -6.91 0.38 -14.08
C TYR A 69 -8.31 -0.18 -13.79
N LEU A 70 -8.85 0.01 -12.57
CA LEU A 70 -10.26 -0.32 -12.27
C LEU A 70 -11.26 0.66 -12.91
N GLY A 71 -10.80 1.79 -13.45
CA GLY A 71 -11.67 2.75 -14.12
C GLY A 71 -12.60 3.52 -13.19
N LEU A 72 -12.19 3.72 -11.93
CA LEU A 72 -12.86 4.59 -10.97
C LEU A 72 -12.40 6.05 -11.22
N PRO A 73 -13.30 6.97 -11.64
CA PRO A 73 -12.92 8.32 -12.05
C PRO A 73 -12.60 9.23 -10.85
N ASN A 74 -13.21 8.98 -9.69
CA ASN A 74 -13.20 9.89 -8.54
C ASN A 74 -12.45 9.31 -7.33
N VAL A 75 -11.24 8.79 -7.57
CA VAL A 75 -10.38 8.31 -6.47
C VAL A 75 -9.62 9.49 -5.84
N GLU A 76 -9.98 9.80 -4.60
CA GLU A 76 -9.30 10.77 -3.76
C GLU A 76 -8.06 10.13 -3.11
N ILE A 77 -6.97 10.89 -2.99
CA ILE A 77 -5.73 10.41 -2.37
C ILE A 77 -5.57 11.09 -1.02
N ILE A 78 -5.76 10.34 0.06
CA ILE A 78 -5.62 10.83 1.43
C ILE A 78 -4.59 9.97 2.16
N PRO A 79 -3.31 10.38 2.25
CA PRO A 79 -2.31 9.60 2.95
C PRO A 79 -2.67 9.43 4.43
N SER A 80 -2.59 8.21 4.95
CA SER A 80 -2.75 7.97 6.38
C SER A 80 -1.63 8.60 7.20
N SER A 81 -1.96 9.14 8.37
CA SER A 81 -1.00 9.64 9.36
C SER A 81 -0.46 8.55 10.29
N PHE A 82 -0.90 7.30 10.14
CA PHE A 82 -0.45 6.19 10.98
C PHE A 82 1.03 5.87 10.74
N ALA A 83 1.81 5.76 11.82
CA ALA A 83 3.23 5.45 11.76
C ALA A 83 3.47 3.96 11.50
N GLU A 84 4.43 3.63 10.62
CA GLU A 84 4.84 2.26 10.31
C GLU A 84 5.85 1.74 11.35
N ASP A 85 5.48 1.79 12.64
CA ASP A 85 6.38 1.49 13.77
C ASP A 85 5.81 0.46 14.76
N LEU A 86 4.81 -0.31 14.32
CA LEU A 86 4.25 -1.40 15.11
C LEU A 86 5.35 -2.33 15.64
N PRO A 87 5.22 -2.85 16.88
CA PRO A 87 6.17 -3.79 17.44
C PRO A 87 6.33 -5.01 16.52
N LYS A 88 7.57 -5.22 16.06
CA LYS A 88 7.92 -6.38 15.23
C LYS A 88 8.26 -7.62 16.08
N THR A 89 8.32 -7.44 17.40
CA THR A 89 8.60 -8.50 18.37
C THR A 89 7.36 -9.39 18.52
N ASN A 90 7.49 -10.68 18.19
CA ASN A 90 6.43 -11.70 18.27
C ASN A 90 5.29 -11.56 17.25
N THR A 91 5.47 -10.78 16.20
CA THR A 91 4.51 -10.65 15.09
C THR A 91 5.16 -11.15 13.82
N SER A 92 4.50 -12.06 13.10
CA SER A 92 5.00 -12.51 11.81
C SER A 92 5.02 -11.34 10.81
N PRO A 93 5.90 -11.36 9.79
CA PRO A 93 5.89 -10.33 8.75
C PRO A 93 4.52 -10.14 8.08
N LEU A 94 3.77 -11.23 7.91
CA LEU A 94 2.43 -11.21 7.36
C LEU A 94 1.46 -10.42 8.26
N GLU A 95 1.42 -10.74 9.56
CA GLU A 95 0.57 -10.05 10.54
C GLU A 95 0.96 -8.57 10.66
N TYR A 96 2.25 -8.26 10.67
CA TYR A 96 2.74 -6.88 10.72
C TYR A 96 2.24 -6.06 9.51
N CYS A 97 2.38 -6.62 8.31
CA CYS A 97 1.95 -5.97 7.07
C CYS A 97 0.43 -5.76 7.08
N LEU A 98 -0.32 -6.79 7.48
CA LEU A 98 -1.77 -6.74 7.58
C LEU A 98 -2.27 -5.68 8.56
N GLU A 99 -1.75 -5.72 9.79
CA GLU A 99 -2.13 -4.79 10.85
C GLU A 99 -1.81 -3.34 10.46
N THR A 100 -0.65 -3.12 9.84
CA THR A 100 -0.27 -1.79 9.34
C THR A 100 -1.25 -1.28 8.28
N ALA A 101 -1.70 -2.14 7.36
CA ALA A 101 -2.69 -1.76 6.35
C ALA A 101 -4.06 -1.44 6.97
N VAL A 102 -4.51 -2.23 7.94
CA VAL A 102 -5.76 -2.00 8.68
C VAL A 102 -5.72 -0.68 9.44
N MET A 103 -4.67 -0.44 10.21
CA MET A 103 -4.50 0.79 10.98
C MET A 103 -4.45 2.03 10.10
N LYS A 104 -3.85 1.92 8.90
CA LYS A 104 -3.86 2.99 7.90
C LYS A 104 -5.26 3.31 7.40
N ALA A 105 -6.07 2.28 7.10
CA ALA A 105 -7.46 2.44 6.66
C ALA A 105 -8.31 3.08 7.76
N GLN A 106 -8.23 2.56 8.99
CA GLN A 106 -9.00 3.05 10.14
C GLN A 106 -8.64 4.49 10.53
N ALA A 107 -7.37 4.89 10.38
CA ALA A 107 -6.96 6.27 10.62
C ALA A 107 -7.65 7.24 9.62
N VAL A 108 -7.69 6.87 8.34
CA VAL A 108 -8.37 7.69 7.31
C VAL A 108 -9.89 7.64 7.47
N TYR A 109 -10.46 6.48 7.81
CA TYR A 109 -11.88 6.34 8.11
C TYR A 109 -12.32 7.32 9.21
N ARG A 110 -11.66 7.30 10.37
CA ARG A 110 -11.98 8.20 11.49
C ARG A 110 -11.85 9.68 11.14
N GLN A 111 -10.98 10.02 10.18
CA GLN A 111 -10.80 11.39 9.72
C GLN A 111 -11.92 11.83 8.77
N GLU A 112 -12.44 10.92 7.95
CA GLU A 112 -13.25 11.26 6.78
C GLU A 112 -14.72 10.83 6.85
N ILE A 113 -15.09 10.00 7.82
CA ILE A 113 -16.45 9.46 7.99
C ILE A 113 -17.49 10.59 8.14
N ASP A 114 -17.22 11.57 8.99
CA ASP A 114 -18.13 12.68 9.29
C ASP A 114 -17.74 13.97 8.53
N ASN A 115 -17.15 13.84 7.33
CA ASN A 115 -16.70 15.01 6.56
C ASN A 115 -17.91 15.79 5.99
N GLU A 116 -18.31 16.89 6.64
CA GLU A 116 -19.46 17.72 6.24
C GLU A 116 -19.33 18.32 4.82
N GLU A 117 -18.11 18.61 4.36
CA GLU A 117 -17.89 19.27 3.06
C GLU A 117 -18.01 18.27 1.89
N LYS A 118 -17.42 17.08 2.06
CA LYS A 118 -17.30 16.07 1.00
C LYS A 118 -18.26 14.90 1.13
N GLY A 119 -18.94 14.79 2.26
CA GLY A 119 -19.73 13.65 2.66
C GLY A 119 -18.89 12.43 3.02
N GLU A 120 -19.57 11.42 3.52
CA GLU A 120 -19.02 10.11 3.86
C GLU A 120 -18.39 9.41 2.64
N PRO A 121 -17.22 8.77 2.78
CA PRO A 121 -16.62 7.98 1.70
C PRO A 121 -17.33 6.64 1.52
N ALA A 122 -17.69 6.27 0.29
CA ALA A 122 -18.29 4.97 0.04
C ALA A 122 -17.31 3.80 0.08
N LEU A 123 -16.01 4.07 -0.06
CA LEU A 123 -14.97 3.04 -0.09
C LEU A 123 -13.63 3.66 0.34
N ILE A 124 -12.94 3.00 1.25
CA ILE A 124 -11.57 3.35 1.65
C ILE A 124 -10.65 2.16 1.39
N LEU A 125 -9.57 2.40 0.68
CA LEU A 125 -8.55 1.41 0.32
C LEU A 125 -7.24 1.77 0.99
N ALA A 126 -6.67 0.90 1.81
CA ALA A 126 -5.31 1.05 2.32
C ALA A 126 -4.44 -0.15 1.93
N ALA A 127 -3.13 0.09 1.88
CA ALA A 127 -2.17 -0.95 1.59
C ALA A 127 -0.86 -0.73 2.33
N ASP A 128 -0.24 -1.84 2.72
CA ASP A 128 1.12 -1.89 3.22
C ASP A 128 1.93 -2.89 2.43
N THR A 129 3.22 -2.61 2.22
CA THR A 129 4.10 -3.49 1.42
C THR A 129 5.43 -3.61 2.12
N ILE A 130 5.83 -4.84 2.39
CA ILE A 130 7.11 -5.16 3.03
C ILE A 130 7.90 -6.16 2.18
N VAL A 131 9.22 -6.08 2.31
CA VAL A 131 10.15 -7.07 1.73
C VAL A 131 10.73 -7.88 2.89
N VAL A 132 10.82 -9.19 2.73
CA VAL A 132 11.32 -10.11 3.76
C VAL A 132 12.51 -10.87 3.20
N ASP A 133 13.67 -10.66 3.81
CA ASP A 133 14.89 -11.43 3.54
C ASP A 133 14.84 -12.72 4.39
N PRO A 134 14.78 -13.91 3.77
CA PRO A 134 14.71 -15.18 4.50
C PRO A 134 16.06 -15.63 5.07
N THR A 135 17.17 -14.98 4.70
CA THR A 135 18.53 -15.45 4.99
C THR A 135 19.23 -14.70 6.13
N ALA A 136 18.57 -13.69 6.72
CA ALA A 136 19.18 -12.89 7.78
C ALA A 136 19.56 -13.76 8.98
N SER A 137 20.73 -13.48 9.55
CA SER A 137 21.31 -14.21 10.70
C SER A 137 20.46 -13.98 11.95
N GLY A 138 19.40 -14.78 12.11
CA GLY A 138 18.35 -14.60 13.13
C GLY A 138 16.95 -15.00 12.69
N GLY A 139 16.73 -15.33 11.41
CA GLY A 139 15.43 -15.68 10.83
C GLY A 139 14.97 -14.66 9.78
N ALA A 140 13.70 -14.75 9.37
CA ALA A 140 13.13 -13.83 8.40
C ALA A 140 13.18 -12.37 8.89
N GLN A 141 13.83 -11.49 8.14
CA GLN A 141 13.97 -10.07 8.48
C GLN A 141 13.12 -9.19 7.55
N ILE A 142 12.30 -8.33 8.15
CA ILE A 142 11.58 -7.28 7.43
C ILE A 142 12.57 -6.18 7.00
N LEU A 143 12.68 -5.96 5.70
CA LEU A 143 13.44 -4.88 5.08
C LEU A 143 12.53 -3.68 4.80
N GLU A 144 12.70 -2.65 5.60
CA GLU A 144 12.04 -1.36 5.40
C GLU A 144 12.78 -0.50 4.36
N LYS A 145 12.46 0.79 4.30
CA LYS A 145 13.16 1.78 3.49
C LYS A 145 14.60 1.97 4.00
N PRO A 146 15.61 2.04 3.13
CA PRO A 146 16.98 2.30 3.56
C PRO A 146 17.12 3.71 4.17
N ARG A 147 17.83 3.80 5.30
CA ARG A 147 18.06 5.05 6.05
C ARG A 147 19.37 5.75 5.67
N SER A 148 20.25 5.05 4.95
CA SER A 148 21.51 5.60 4.45
C SER A 148 21.94 4.91 3.16
N GLU A 149 22.83 5.53 2.39
CA GLU A 149 23.41 4.95 1.18
C GLU A 149 24.16 3.63 1.49
N ALA A 150 24.91 3.60 2.59
CA ALA A 150 25.62 2.40 3.04
C ALA A 150 24.64 1.26 3.35
N GLN A 151 23.53 1.56 4.04
CA GLN A 151 22.48 0.58 4.31
C GLN A 151 21.81 0.11 3.01
N HIS A 152 21.55 1.02 2.08
CA HIS A 152 20.95 0.72 0.78
C HIS A 152 21.80 -0.27 -0.02
N ILE A 153 23.11 -0.01 -0.12
CA ILE A 153 24.06 -0.90 -0.79
C ILE A 153 24.10 -2.27 -0.10
N ALA A 154 24.22 -2.30 1.23
CA ALA A 154 24.27 -3.55 1.99
C ALA A 154 23.00 -4.38 1.81
N MET A 155 21.84 -3.74 1.82
CA MET A 155 20.54 -4.36 1.60
C MET A 155 20.44 -5.01 0.21
N LEU A 156 20.81 -4.30 -0.84
CA LEU A 156 20.75 -4.83 -2.21
C LEU A 156 21.74 -5.97 -2.43
N LYS A 157 22.92 -5.92 -1.81
CA LYS A 157 23.87 -7.04 -1.82
C LYS A 157 23.30 -8.25 -1.09
N SER A 158 22.71 -8.06 0.09
CA SER A 158 22.05 -9.15 0.83
C SER A 158 21.00 -9.85 -0.02
N LEU A 159 20.11 -9.09 -0.66
CA LEU A 159 19.07 -9.63 -1.53
C LEU A 159 19.64 -10.39 -2.74
N ARG A 160 20.67 -9.85 -3.40
CA ARG A 160 21.36 -10.53 -4.50
C ARG A 160 21.98 -11.85 -4.04
N ASP A 161 22.70 -11.82 -2.92
CA ASP A 161 23.49 -12.96 -2.44
C ASP A 161 22.58 -14.06 -1.86
N ALA A 162 21.41 -13.68 -1.30
CA ALA A 162 20.36 -14.58 -0.85
C ALA A 162 19.61 -15.27 -2.01
N GLY A 163 19.48 -14.57 -3.15
CA GLY A 163 18.75 -15.03 -4.32
C GLY A 163 17.26 -14.70 -4.22
N ASP A 164 16.51 -15.48 -3.44
CA ASP A 164 15.05 -15.36 -3.35
C ASP A 164 14.65 -14.59 -2.07
N HIS A 165 13.74 -13.62 -2.20
CA HIS A 165 13.10 -12.91 -1.09
C HIS A 165 11.60 -12.76 -1.33
N THR A 166 10.84 -12.52 -0.27
CA THR A 166 9.38 -12.44 -0.36
C THR A 166 8.90 -11.01 -0.23
N VAL A 167 8.03 -10.58 -1.15
CA VAL A 167 7.29 -9.33 -1.05
C VAL A 167 5.86 -9.62 -0.62
N TYR A 168 5.48 -9.07 0.52
CA TYR A 168 4.10 -9.12 1.01
C TYR A 168 3.44 -7.77 0.78
N THR A 169 2.27 -7.74 0.16
CA THR A 169 1.36 -6.58 0.23
C THR A 169 0.07 -6.97 0.90
N ALA A 170 -0.26 -6.28 1.98
CA ALA A 170 -1.56 -6.34 2.60
C ALA A 170 -2.47 -5.26 2.03
N MET A 171 -3.74 -5.61 1.84
CA MET A 171 -4.82 -4.68 1.49
C MET A 171 -5.86 -4.68 2.60
N ALA A 172 -6.35 -3.51 2.95
CA ALA A 172 -7.54 -3.32 3.77
C ALA A 172 -8.56 -2.49 2.99
N VAL A 173 -9.79 -2.99 2.91
CA VAL A 173 -10.93 -2.33 2.26
C VAL A 173 -11.99 -2.08 3.31
N MET A 174 -12.41 -0.83 3.46
CA MET A 174 -13.51 -0.44 4.33
C MET A 174 -14.65 0.14 3.51
N VAL A 175 -15.87 -0.27 3.82
CA VAL A 175 -17.13 0.29 3.30
C VAL A 175 -17.96 0.68 4.52
N PRO A 176 -18.31 1.97 4.71
CA PRO A 176 -19.18 2.35 5.81
C PRO A 176 -20.57 1.71 5.68
N LEU A 177 -21.17 1.39 6.82
CA LEU A 177 -22.53 0.86 6.92
C LEU A 177 -23.49 2.02 7.10
N LYS A 178 -24.66 1.98 6.45
CA LYS A 178 -25.72 2.95 6.73
C LYS A 178 -26.33 2.79 8.13
N SER A 179 -26.21 1.60 8.72
CA SER A 179 -26.72 1.35 10.07
C SER A 179 -25.82 1.98 11.13
N ALA A 180 -26.40 2.46 12.23
CA ALA A 180 -25.67 3.05 13.35
C ALA A 180 -24.92 2.01 14.22
N ARG A 181 -24.62 0.82 13.69
CA ARG A 181 -23.92 -0.25 14.42
C ARG A 181 -22.44 0.07 14.54
N ASP A 182 -21.84 -0.27 15.69
CA ASP A 182 -20.38 -0.22 15.87
C ASP A 182 -19.75 -1.47 15.21
N PRO A 183 -18.66 -1.34 14.42
CA PRO A 183 -17.80 -0.17 14.24
C PRO A 183 -18.18 0.78 13.10
N GLY A 184 -19.36 0.61 12.48
CA GLY A 184 -19.90 1.49 11.44
C GLY A 184 -19.38 1.19 10.04
N TYR A 185 -18.67 0.08 9.85
CA TYR A 185 -18.09 -0.30 8.56
C TYR A 185 -17.97 -1.82 8.42
N ALA A 186 -18.08 -2.30 7.18
CA ALA A 186 -17.54 -3.59 6.76
C ALA A 186 -16.04 -3.44 6.49
N LEU A 187 -15.22 -4.33 7.06
CA LEU A 187 -13.77 -4.37 6.84
C LEU A 187 -13.37 -5.73 6.27
N GLU A 188 -12.78 -5.70 5.09
CA GLU A 188 -12.22 -6.87 4.44
C GLU A 188 -10.74 -6.69 4.20
N THR A 189 -9.98 -7.77 4.40
CA THR A 189 -8.52 -7.73 4.27
C THR A 189 -7.98 -8.92 3.49
N THR A 190 -6.81 -8.74 2.87
CA THR A 190 -6.07 -9.84 2.25
C THR A 190 -4.58 -9.53 2.25
N VAL A 191 -3.75 -10.57 2.20
CA VAL A 191 -2.31 -10.44 2.02
C VAL A 191 -1.88 -11.31 0.85
N GLU A 192 -1.18 -10.70 -0.10
CA GLU A 192 -0.59 -11.39 -1.24
C GLU A 192 0.92 -11.49 -1.06
N ALA A 193 1.46 -12.66 -1.39
CA ALA A 193 2.89 -12.94 -1.33
C ALA A 193 3.43 -13.15 -2.75
N SER A 194 4.63 -12.64 -3.03
CA SER A 194 5.32 -12.93 -4.28
C SER A 194 6.80 -13.10 -4.01
N ILE A 195 7.36 -14.18 -4.54
CA ILE A 195 8.79 -14.44 -4.45
C ILE A 195 9.45 -13.67 -5.58
N VAL A 196 10.46 -12.88 -5.24
CA VAL A 196 11.30 -12.16 -6.18
C VAL A 196 12.70 -12.71 -6.07
N ARG A 197 13.33 -12.96 -7.22
CA ARG A 197 14.71 -13.39 -7.27
C ARG A 197 15.56 -12.33 -7.94
N PHE A 198 16.62 -11.91 -7.26
CA PHE A 198 17.62 -11.05 -7.87
C PHE A 198 18.55 -11.86 -8.78
N ASP A 199 18.99 -11.24 -9.87
CA ASP A 199 19.98 -11.86 -10.76
C ASP A 199 21.31 -12.03 -10.01
N PRO A 200 21.79 -13.26 -9.79
CA PRO A 200 23.02 -13.50 -9.01
C PRO A 200 24.27 -12.94 -9.70
N THR A 201 24.19 -12.57 -10.99
CA THR A 201 25.29 -12.00 -11.77
C THR A 201 25.43 -10.48 -11.62
N ILE A 202 24.52 -9.82 -10.90
CA ILE A 202 24.57 -8.37 -10.63
C ILE A 202 25.88 -7.99 -9.97
N THR A 203 26.62 -7.09 -10.61
CA THR A 203 27.90 -6.61 -10.08
C THR A 203 27.69 -5.56 -8.98
N ASP A 204 28.69 -5.42 -8.12
CA ASP A 204 28.74 -4.34 -7.13
C ASP A 204 28.69 -2.96 -7.80
N GLU A 205 29.28 -2.82 -8.99
CA GLU A 205 29.23 -1.59 -9.79
C GLU A 205 27.79 -1.23 -10.19
N LEU A 206 27.00 -2.21 -10.63
CA LEU A 206 25.59 -2.00 -10.97
C LEU A 206 24.77 -1.60 -9.74
N ILE A 207 25.00 -2.24 -8.59
CA ILE A 207 24.33 -1.85 -7.33
C ILE A 207 24.66 -0.41 -6.96
N LEU A 208 25.94 -0.02 -7.00
CA LEU A 208 26.36 1.35 -6.71
C LEU A 208 25.74 2.35 -7.69
N ALA A 209 25.70 2.02 -8.98
CA ALA A 209 25.06 2.85 -9.99
C ALA A 209 23.56 3.01 -9.73
N TYR A 210 22.86 1.92 -9.37
CA TYR A 210 21.44 1.97 -9.03
C TYR A 210 21.17 2.83 -7.79
N VAL A 211 21.94 2.66 -6.72
CA VAL A 211 21.79 3.46 -5.50
C VAL A 211 21.96 4.96 -5.79
N ARG A 212 22.88 5.34 -6.68
CA ARG A 212 23.06 6.74 -7.13
C ARG A 212 21.85 7.33 -7.84
N THR A 213 21.00 6.51 -8.48
CA THR A 213 19.75 6.98 -9.08
C THR A 213 18.73 7.44 -8.04
N ARG A 214 18.90 7.00 -6.78
CA ARG A 214 17.97 7.20 -5.67
C ARG A 214 16.57 6.61 -5.90
N GLU A 215 16.36 5.79 -6.94
CA GLU A 215 15.05 5.21 -7.22
C GLU A 215 14.55 4.35 -6.05
N GLY A 216 15.42 3.66 -5.32
CA GLY A 216 15.03 2.76 -4.23
C GLY A 216 14.77 3.41 -2.86
N VAL A 217 15.06 4.70 -2.67
CA VAL A 217 15.14 5.29 -1.31
C VAL A 217 13.81 5.33 -0.56
N ASP A 218 12.68 5.39 -1.28
CA ASP A 218 11.33 5.45 -0.73
C ASP A 218 10.62 4.09 -0.75
N LYS A 219 11.35 2.99 -0.98
CA LYS A 219 10.79 1.65 -1.22
C LYS A 219 11.32 0.63 -0.20
N ALA A 220 10.43 -0.23 0.28
CA ALA A 220 10.80 -1.40 1.07
C ALA A 220 11.79 -2.27 0.28
N GLY A 221 12.83 -2.79 0.93
CA GLY A 221 13.90 -3.55 0.26
C GLY A 221 14.82 -2.70 -0.63
N GLY A 222 14.60 -1.38 -0.73
CA GLY A 222 15.50 -0.48 -1.45
C GLY A 222 15.48 -0.63 -2.97
N TYR A 223 14.47 -1.25 -3.58
CA TYR A 223 14.39 -1.33 -5.05
C TYR A 223 12.96 -1.11 -5.56
N GLY A 224 12.86 -0.72 -6.84
CA GLY A 224 11.59 -0.53 -7.53
C GLY A 224 11.45 -1.46 -8.72
N MET A 225 10.34 -2.19 -8.79
CA MET A 225 10.05 -3.01 -9.98
C MET A 225 9.61 -2.16 -11.18
N GLN A 226 9.04 -0.98 -10.93
CA GLN A 226 8.75 0.01 -11.97
C GLN A 226 9.94 0.98 -12.10
N GLY A 227 10.82 0.75 -13.07
CA GLY A 227 11.95 1.62 -13.35
C GLY A 227 13.24 0.86 -13.62
N ILE A 228 14.37 1.48 -13.31
CA ILE A 228 15.71 0.92 -13.50
C ILE A 228 15.92 -0.29 -12.58
N GLY A 229 15.24 -0.33 -11.42
CA GLY A 229 15.36 -1.42 -10.46
C GLY A 229 14.90 -2.77 -11.02
N SER A 230 14.13 -2.81 -12.11
CA SER A 230 13.76 -4.07 -12.78
C SER A 230 14.97 -4.82 -13.33
N ILE A 231 16.09 -4.13 -13.62
CA ILE A 231 17.35 -4.74 -14.06
C ILE A 231 17.94 -5.64 -12.97
N LEU A 232 17.59 -5.40 -11.70
CA LEU A 232 18.06 -6.19 -10.57
C LEU A 232 17.34 -7.55 -10.44
N VAL A 233 16.24 -7.77 -11.16
CA VAL A 233 15.34 -8.90 -10.95
C VAL A 233 15.48 -9.93 -12.08
N GLU A 234 15.81 -11.17 -11.74
CA GLU A 234 15.85 -12.31 -12.67
C GLU A 234 14.43 -12.83 -12.94
N ARG A 235 13.64 -13.04 -11.88
CA ARG A 235 12.31 -13.64 -11.97
C ARG A 235 11.40 -13.23 -10.82
N ILE A 236 10.10 -13.37 -11.05
CA ILE A 236 9.05 -13.21 -10.05
C ILE A 236 8.15 -14.44 -10.10
N GLU A 237 7.89 -15.04 -8.95
CA GLU A 237 6.83 -16.03 -8.77
C GLU A 237 5.69 -15.40 -7.95
N GLY A 238 4.56 -15.16 -8.60
CA GLY A 238 3.42 -14.48 -8.00
C GLY A 238 2.95 -13.29 -8.82
N SER A 239 2.38 -12.30 -8.14
CA SER A 239 1.75 -11.12 -8.76
C SER A 239 2.79 -10.00 -8.92
N TYR A 240 2.98 -9.54 -10.16
CA TYR A 240 3.88 -8.42 -10.48
C TYR A 240 3.44 -7.10 -9.82
N ASP A 241 2.14 -6.84 -9.85
CA ASP A 241 1.47 -5.70 -9.22
C ASP A 241 1.52 -5.75 -7.69
N ASN A 242 1.52 -6.95 -7.09
CA ASN A 242 1.85 -7.14 -5.67
C ASN A 242 3.25 -6.63 -5.35
N VAL A 243 4.26 -6.99 -6.17
CA VAL A 243 5.65 -6.52 -5.97
C VAL A 243 5.76 -4.99 -6.10
N ILE A 244 4.94 -4.37 -6.95
CA ILE A 244 4.89 -2.91 -7.07
C ILE A 244 4.25 -2.26 -5.83
N GLY A 245 3.29 -2.95 -5.21
CA GLY A 245 2.68 -2.60 -3.93
C GLY A 245 1.16 -2.51 -3.92
N LEU A 246 0.46 -3.02 -4.94
CA LEU A 246 -1.00 -3.20 -4.92
C LEU A 246 -1.40 -4.40 -5.78
N PRO A 247 -1.82 -5.54 -5.19
CA PRO A 247 -2.30 -6.70 -5.95
C PRO A 247 -3.70 -6.41 -6.51
N LEU A 248 -3.79 -5.96 -7.76
CA LEU A 248 -4.98 -5.46 -8.42
C LEU A 248 -6.09 -6.51 -8.48
N ARG A 249 -5.76 -7.75 -8.83
CA ARG A 249 -6.73 -8.86 -8.88
C ARG A 249 -7.33 -9.14 -7.50
N ALA A 250 -6.49 -9.19 -6.46
CA ALA A 250 -6.95 -9.42 -5.09
C ALA A 250 -7.76 -8.22 -4.58
N THR A 251 -7.32 -7.01 -4.91
CA THR A 251 -8.01 -5.76 -4.56
C THR A 251 -9.42 -5.71 -5.15
N LEU A 252 -9.60 -6.06 -6.42
CA LEU A 252 -10.94 -6.09 -7.04
C LEU A 252 -11.89 -7.04 -6.29
N LYS A 253 -11.44 -8.27 -6.02
CA LYS A 253 -12.23 -9.25 -5.27
C LYS A 253 -12.54 -8.76 -3.85
N LEU A 254 -11.59 -8.08 -3.22
CA LEU A 254 -11.75 -7.57 -1.87
C LEU A 254 -12.77 -6.43 -1.82
N ILE A 255 -12.79 -5.57 -2.85
CA ILE A 255 -13.82 -4.52 -3.02
C ILE A 255 -15.20 -5.16 -3.16
N GLU A 256 -15.36 -6.15 -4.04
CA GLU A 256 -16.64 -6.85 -4.23
C GLU A 256 -17.12 -7.50 -2.92
N LYS A 257 -16.20 -8.14 -2.17
CA LYS A 257 -16.52 -8.76 -0.88
C LYS A 257 -16.95 -7.73 0.16
N ALA A 258 -16.22 -6.62 0.29
CA ALA A 258 -16.54 -5.58 1.27
C ALA A 258 -17.88 -4.90 0.99
N VAL A 259 -18.17 -4.62 -0.28
CA VAL A 259 -19.46 -4.03 -0.68
C VAL A 259 -20.61 -5.01 -0.42
N ALA A 260 -20.45 -6.30 -0.78
CA ALA A 260 -21.47 -7.31 -0.51
C ALA A 260 -21.71 -7.48 1.01
N ALA A 261 -20.64 -7.49 1.82
CA ALA A 261 -20.77 -7.58 3.28
C ALA A 261 -21.53 -6.37 3.87
N ALA A 262 -21.29 -5.16 3.34
CA ALA A 262 -22.03 -3.97 3.76
C ALA A 262 -23.52 -4.05 3.38
N ASP A 263 -23.83 -4.49 2.16
CA ASP A 263 -25.22 -4.64 1.69
C ASP A 263 -25.98 -5.73 2.48
N ASP A 264 -25.35 -6.87 2.79
CA ASP A 264 -25.96 -7.96 3.56
C ASP A 264 -26.27 -7.53 5.01
N GLU A 265 -25.37 -6.77 5.64
CA GLU A 265 -25.59 -6.23 6.98
C GLU A 265 -26.71 -5.17 7.03
N GLU A 266 -26.89 -4.40 5.96
CA GLU A 266 -28.02 -3.49 5.82
C GLU A 266 -29.36 -4.25 5.79
N MET A 267 -29.45 -5.35 5.05
CA MET A 267 -30.67 -6.16 4.97
C MET A 267 -31.08 -6.73 6.33
N LEU A 268 -30.13 -7.29 7.08
CA LEU A 268 -30.37 -7.81 8.43
C LEU A 268 -30.75 -6.71 9.44
N GLY A 269 -30.27 -5.47 9.23
CA GLY A 269 -30.65 -4.32 10.04
C GLY A 269 -32.10 -3.90 9.80
N GLY A 270 -32.52 -3.80 8.54
CA GLY A 270 -33.88 -3.43 8.16
C GLY A 270 -34.94 -4.43 8.67
N GLU A 271 -34.67 -5.73 8.54
CA GLU A 271 -35.59 -6.77 9.04
C GLU A 271 -35.78 -6.71 10.58
N ALA A 272 -34.74 -6.36 11.33
CA ALA A 272 -34.82 -6.23 12.79
C ALA A 272 -35.58 -4.97 13.24
N GLU A 273 -35.45 -3.87 12.50
CA GLU A 273 -36.20 -2.63 12.77
C GLU A 273 -37.68 -2.77 12.42
N GLU A 274 -38.03 -3.47 11.34
CA GLU A 274 -39.43 -3.77 10.98
C GLU A 274 -40.11 -4.66 12.03
N MET A 275 -39.45 -5.73 12.50
CA MET A 275 -39.99 -6.59 13.56
C MET A 275 -40.17 -5.86 14.90
N GLY A 276 -39.27 -4.93 15.24
CA GLY A 276 -39.38 -4.13 16.47
C GLY A 276 -40.53 -3.10 16.42
N GLN A 277 -40.84 -2.56 15.25
CA GLN A 277 -41.95 -1.62 15.07
C GLN A 277 -43.32 -2.32 15.05
N GLU A 278 -43.39 -3.57 14.60
CA GLU A 278 -44.62 -4.38 14.70
C GLU A 278 -44.95 -4.74 16.16
N GLU A 279 -43.96 -5.06 16.99
CA GLU A 279 -44.16 -5.39 18.42
C GLU A 279 -44.53 -4.18 19.30
N GLU A 280 -44.15 -2.95 18.95
CA GLU A 280 -44.56 -1.73 19.69
C GLU A 280 -45.96 -1.21 19.28
N SER A 281 -46.59 -1.83 18.28
CA SER A 281 -47.90 -1.42 17.74
C SER A 281 -49.09 -2.27 18.22
N GLU A 282 -48.86 -3.26 19.10
CA GLU A 282 -49.87 -4.09 19.78
C GLU A 282 -50.09 -3.69 21.26
#